data_AF-A0A936Q541-F1
#
_entry.id   AF-A0A936Q541-F1
#
_cell.length_a   1.000
_cell.length_b   1.000
_cell.length_c   1.000
_cell.angle_alpha   90.00
_cell.angle_beta   90.00
_cell.angle_gamma   90.00
#
_symmetry.space_group_name_H-M   'P 1'
#
loop_
_entity.id
_entity.type
_entity.pdbx_description
1 polymer ?
#
loop_
_entity_poly.entity_id
_entity_poly.type
_entity_poly.pdbx_seq_one_letter_code
_entity_poly.pdbx_strand_id
1 'polypeptide(L)'
;MVDRTVYGSSEVGNLRGQVVERWDQAGVARSEAFDFKGNLLSGHRQLSALYDRTLNWREDTVPASAERWSSSTRYDAMNRPIQAVSPDNSVLEPTYNEAGL
;
A
#
# COMPACT_ATOMS: atom_id res chain seq x y z
N MET A 1 7.55 -8.00 19.51
CA MET A 1 6.99 -7.38 18.30
C MET A 1 8.13 -6.80 17.50
N VAL A 2 8.27 -7.18 16.23
CA VAL A 2 9.30 -6.63 15.34
C VAL A 2 8.64 -6.33 14.01
N ASP A 3 8.47 -5.06 13.68
CA ASP A 3 8.05 -4.63 12.36
C ASP A 3 9.25 -4.66 11.39
N ARG A 4 8.99 -4.90 10.10
CA ARG A 4 10.01 -4.90 9.05
C ARG A 4 9.57 -3.99 7.90
N THR A 5 10.50 -3.16 7.43
CA THR A 5 10.31 -2.27 6.28
C THR A 5 11.35 -2.60 5.22
N VAL A 6 10.93 -2.71 3.96
CA VAL A 6 11.79 -2.94 2.81
C VAL A 6 11.69 -1.74 1.88
N TYR A 7 12.84 -1.19 1.50
CA TYR A 7 12.94 -0.10 0.53
C TYR A 7 13.25 -0.64 -0.86
N GLY A 8 12.60 -0.08 -1.88
CA GLY A 8 12.79 -0.47 -3.27
C GLY A 8 14.06 0.12 -3.87
N SER A 9 14.57 -0.55 -4.91
CA SER A 9 15.73 -0.12 -5.69
C SER A 9 15.45 0.03 -7.19
N SER A 10 14.25 -0.37 -7.63
CA SER A 10 13.83 -0.38 -9.03
C SER A 10 13.34 1.00 -9.49
N GLU A 11 13.74 1.39 -10.70
CA GLU A 11 13.16 2.56 -11.39
C GLU A 11 11.82 2.23 -12.03
N VAL A 12 11.59 0.96 -12.40
CA VAL A 12 10.27 0.49 -12.84
C VAL A 12 9.29 0.66 -11.68
N GLY A 13 8.22 1.44 -11.92
CA GLY A 13 7.23 1.78 -10.91
C GLY A 13 7.64 2.87 -9.92
N ASN A 14 8.74 3.59 -10.16
CA ASN A 14 9.26 4.62 -9.24
C ASN A 14 9.49 4.12 -7.81
N LEU A 15 9.98 2.88 -7.67
CA LEU A 15 10.14 2.19 -6.38
C LEU A 15 11.44 2.55 -5.66
N ARG A 16 12.42 3.13 -6.35
CA ARG A 16 13.74 3.47 -5.80
C ARG A 16 13.59 4.44 -4.63
N GLY A 17 14.01 4.01 -3.45
CA GLY A 17 13.92 4.80 -2.21
C GLY A 17 12.52 4.83 -1.57
N GLN A 18 11.52 4.22 -2.20
CA GLN A 18 10.18 4.09 -1.63
C GLN A 18 10.08 2.86 -0.72
N VAL A 19 9.18 2.90 0.26
CA VAL A 19 8.82 1.71 1.03
C VAL A 19 7.99 0.79 0.12
N VAL A 20 8.55 -0.37 -0.25
CA VAL A 20 7.89 -1.33 -1.12
C VAL A 20 7.21 -2.46 -0.36
N GLU A 21 7.68 -2.76 0.85
CA GLU A 21 7.00 -3.68 1.75
C GLU A 21 7.02 -3.18 3.18
N ARG A 22 5.88 -3.29 3.85
CA ARG A 22 5.73 -3.06 5.28
C ARG A 22 5.08 -4.27 5.92
N TRP A 23 5.78 -4.86 6.85
CA TRP A 23 5.40 -6.04 7.60
C TRP A 23 5.05 -5.58 9.02
N ASP A 24 3.77 -5.69 9.39
CA ASP A 24 3.20 -5.21 10.66
C ASP A 24 2.36 -6.31 11.33
N GLN A 25 1.68 -6.04 12.44
CA GLN A 25 0.92 -7.08 13.16
C GLN A 25 -0.29 -7.65 12.40
N ALA A 26 -0.80 -6.95 11.40
CA ALA A 26 -1.94 -7.43 10.62
C ALA A 26 -1.51 -8.14 9.32
N GLY A 27 -0.25 -8.01 8.87
CA GLY A 27 0.27 -8.73 7.71
C GLY A 27 1.30 -7.93 6.93
N VAL A 28 1.26 -8.04 5.60
CA VAL A 28 2.20 -7.39 4.68
C VAL A 28 1.44 -6.45 3.75
N ALA A 29 1.84 -5.18 3.75
CA ALA A 29 1.43 -4.20 2.73
C ALA A 29 2.56 -4.06 1.69
N ARG A 30 2.22 -4.14 0.40
CA ARG A 30 3.16 -4.00 -0.72
C ARG A 30 2.75 -2.84 -1.63
N SER A 31 3.72 -2.00 -1.97
CA SER A 31 3.58 -0.91 -2.92
C SER A 31 4.14 -1.33 -4.28
N GLU A 32 3.38 -1.08 -5.35
CA GLU A 32 3.69 -1.58 -6.70
C GLU A 32 4.10 -0.47 -7.66
N ALA A 33 3.56 0.75 -7.48
CA ALA A 33 3.91 1.89 -8.29
C ALA A 33 3.67 3.21 -7.55
N PHE A 34 4.52 4.20 -7.82
CA PHE A 34 4.35 5.58 -7.39
C PHE A 34 4.34 6.52 -8.58
N ASP A 35 3.72 7.69 -8.44
CA ASP A 35 3.89 8.77 -9.40
C ASP A 35 5.24 9.48 -9.21
N PHE A 36 5.55 10.43 -10.08
CA PHE A 36 6.81 11.19 -10.02
C PHE A 36 6.94 12.07 -8.76
N LYS A 37 5.85 12.28 -8.01
CA LYS A 37 5.81 13.06 -6.78
C LYS A 37 5.88 12.17 -5.53
N GLY A 38 5.87 10.85 -5.71
CA GLY A 38 5.92 9.87 -4.63
C GLY A 38 4.55 9.46 -4.09
N ASN A 39 3.45 9.76 -4.79
CA ASN A 39 2.12 9.28 -4.38
C ASN A 39 1.95 7.81 -4.80
N LEU A 40 1.42 6.97 -3.91
CA LEU A 40 1.17 5.55 -4.19
C LEU A 40 0.03 5.41 -5.22
N LEU A 41 0.34 4.82 -6.37
CA LEU A 41 -0.61 4.59 -7.47
C LEU A 41 -1.34 3.26 -7.32
N SER A 42 -0.63 2.21 -6.93
CA SER A 42 -1.20 0.89 -6.67
C SER A 42 -0.42 0.12 -5.62
N GLY A 43 -1.14 -0.72 -4.90
CA GLY A 43 -0.57 -1.64 -3.94
C GLY A 43 -1.62 -2.62 -3.46
N HIS A 44 -1.18 -3.56 -2.63
CA HIS A 44 -2.09 -4.50 -2.01
C HIS A 44 -1.66 -4.82 -0.59
N ARG A 45 -2.60 -5.34 0.19
CA ARG A 45 -2.36 -5.92 1.50
C ARG A 45 -2.64 -7.42 1.45
N GLN A 46 -1.82 -8.21 2.15
CA GLN A 46 -2.11 -9.59 2.53
C GLN A 46 -2.09 -9.66 4.05
N LEU A 47 -3.08 -10.31 4.64
CA LEU A 47 -3.24 -10.40 6.08
C LEU A 47 -2.47 -11.62 6.58
N SER A 48 -1.99 -11.54 7.81
CA SER A 48 -1.51 -12.69 8.55
C SER A 48 -2.68 -13.65 8.78
N ALA A 49 -2.45 -14.96 8.61
CA ALA A 49 -3.42 -15.96 9.07
C ALA A 49 -3.35 -16.18 10.60
N LEU A 50 -2.35 -15.62 11.27
CA LEU A 50 -2.22 -15.59 12.74
C LEU A 50 -2.78 -14.29 13.28
N TYR A 51 -3.77 -14.38 14.17
CA TYR A 51 -4.50 -13.23 14.73
C TYR A 51 -4.60 -13.24 16.26
N ASP A 52 -4.18 -14.34 16.90
CA ASP A 52 -4.33 -14.60 18.33
C ASP A 52 -3.05 -14.35 19.14
N ARG A 53 -2.01 -13.83 18.49
CA ARG A 53 -0.70 -13.60 19.09
C ARG A 53 0.05 -12.45 18.43
N THR A 54 1.05 -11.94 19.13
CA THR A 54 1.97 -10.95 18.57
C THR A 54 2.94 -11.60 17.59
N LEU A 55 3.10 -11.01 16.42
CA LEU A 55 4.02 -11.50 15.37
C LEU A 55 5.45 -10.99 15.62
N ASN A 56 6.44 -11.87 15.42
CA ASN A 56 7.85 -11.52 15.31
C ASN A 56 8.38 -11.87 13.91
N TRP A 57 8.35 -10.91 12.98
CA TRP A 57 8.74 -11.13 11.58
C TRP A 57 10.22 -11.51 11.36
N ARG A 58 11.06 -11.50 12.40
CA ARG A 58 12.44 -12.03 12.33
C ARG A 58 12.55 -13.52 12.61
N GLU A 59 11.65 -14.06 13.43
CA GLU A 59 11.75 -15.41 13.98
C GLU A 59 10.58 -16.29 13.53
N ASP A 60 9.40 -15.72 13.36
CA ASP A 60 8.19 -16.43 12.98
C ASP A 60 8.15 -16.72 11.47
N THR A 61 7.80 -17.95 11.12
CA THR A 61 7.23 -18.25 9.81
C THR A 61 5.73 -17.94 9.87
N VAL A 62 5.35 -16.76 9.40
CA VAL A 62 3.95 -16.30 9.42
C VAL A 62 3.27 -16.65 8.09
N PRO A 63 2.24 -17.54 8.08
CA PRO A 63 1.45 -17.78 6.88
C PRO A 63 0.65 -16.54 6.49
N ALA A 64 0.69 -16.19 5.20
CA ALA A 64 -0.14 -15.14 4.62
C ALA A 64 -1.50 -15.70 4.16
N SER A 65 -2.54 -14.87 4.22
CA SER A 65 -3.82 -15.15 3.59
C SER A 65 -3.66 -15.32 2.07
N ALA A 66 -4.48 -16.20 1.48
CA ALA A 66 -4.54 -16.35 0.02
C ALA A 66 -5.08 -15.07 -0.66
N GLU A 67 -5.99 -14.36 0.02
CA GLU A 67 -6.59 -13.14 -0.48
C GLU A 67 -5.61 -11.97 -0.46
N ARG A 68 -5.69 -11.14 -1.51
CA ARG A 68 -4.97 -9.88 -1.67
C ARG A 68 -5.99 -8.75 -1.77
N TRP A 69 -5.94 -7.83 -0.83
CA TRP A 69 -6.76 -6.62 -0.85
C TRP A 69 -6.02 -5.53 -1.61
N SER A 70 -6.28 -5.43 -2.91
CA SER A 70 -5.64 -4.45 -3.79
C SER A 70 -6.37 -3.11 -3.76
N SER A 71 -5.63 -2.02 -3.86
CA SER A 71 -6.19 -0.67 -3.99
C SER A 71 -5.36 0.16 -4.95
N SER A 72 -6.00 1.13 -5.59
CA SER A 72 -5.31 2.08 -6.47
C SER A 72 -5.83 3.49 -6.29
N THR A 73 -4.99 4.47 -6.60
CA THR A 73 -5.35 5.89 -6.53
C THR A 73 -4.71 6.66 -7.67
N ARG A 74 -5.48 7.54 -8.30
CA ARG A 74 -5.00 8.51 -9.29
C ARG A 74 -4.99 9.88 -8.66
N TYR A 75 -3.96 10.65 -8.98
CA TYR A 75 -3.76 11.99 -8.44
C TYR A 75 -3.72 13.02 -9.56
N ASP A 76 -4.17 14.22 -9.27
CA ASP A 76 -3.92 15.38 -10.13
C ASP A 76 -2.51 15.94 -9.94
N ALA A 77 -2.19 17.02 -10.67
CA ALA A 77 -0.91 17.71 -10.55
C ALA A 77 -0.65 18.29 -9.14
N MET A 78 -1.70 18.59 -8.36
CA MET A 78 -1.62 19.18 -7.03
C MET A 78 -1.54 18.16 -5.88
N ASN A 79 -1.31 16.87 -6.16
CA ASN A 79 -1.27 15.76 -5.16
C ASN A 79 -2.64 15.42 -4.55
N ARG A 80 -3.73 15.74 -5.23
CA ARG A 80 -5.08 15.41 -4.74
C ARG A 80 -5.61 14.15 -5.42
N PRO A 81 -6.21 13.20 -4.67
CA PRO A 81 -6.88 12.05 -5.27
C PRO A 81 -8.04 12.48 -6.18
N ILE A 82 -8.03 12.06 -7.43
CA ILE A 82 -9.14 12.26 -8.38
C ILE A 82 -9.92 10.97 -8.64
N GLN A 83 -9.36 9.82 -8.27
CA GLN A 83 -10.03 8.53 -8.30
C GLN A 83 -9.34 7.59 -7.31
N ALA A 84 -10.11 6.84 -6.53
CA ALA A 84 -9.61 5.75 -5.69
C ALA A 84 -10.47 4.50 -5.88
N VAL A 85 -9.82 3.34 -6.05
CA VAL A 85 -10.48 2.04 -6.14
C VAL A 85 -10.09 1.22 -4.91
N SER A 86 -11.09 0.80 -4.14
CA SER A 86 -10.92 -0.04 -2.95
C SER A 86 -10.91 -1.54 -3.29
N PRO A 87 -10.52 -2.42 -2.35
CA PRO A 87 -10.42 -3.87 -2.60
C PRO A 87 -11.70 -4.56 -3.05
N ASP A 88 -12.86 -4.01 -2.69
CA ASP A 88 -14.19 -4.47 -3.11
C ASP A 88 -14.61 -3.92 -4.49
N ASN A 89 -13.71 -3.22 -5.19
CA ASN A 89 -13.92 -2.51 -6.44
C ASN A 89 -14.88 -1.30 -6.35
N SER A 90 -15.21 -0.82 -5.15
CA SER A 90 -15.90 0.46 -5.02
C SER A 90 -14.99 1.59 -5.53
N VAL A 91 -15.58 2.54 -6.26
CA VAL A 91 -14.85 3.67 -6.88
C VAL A 91 -15.30 4.97 -6.24
N LEU A 92 -14.32 5.72 -5.72
CA LEU A 92 -14.49 7.08 -5.20
C LEU A 92 -13.89 8.08 -6.19
N GLU A 93 -14.67 9.07 -6.62
CA GLU A 93 -14.23 10.14 -7.54
C GLU A 93 -14.49 11.51 -6.92
N PRO A 94 -13.54 12.05 -6.13
CA PRO A 94 -13.69 13.37 -5.52
C PRO A 94 -13.66 14.47 -6.58
N THR A 95 -14.49 15.50 -6.38
CA THR A 95 -14.40 16.77 -7.11
C THR A 95 -13.95 17.86 -6.16
N TYR A 96 -13.24 18.85 -6.70
CA TYR A 96 -12.69 19.95 -5.91
C TYR A 96 -13.10 21.28 -6.53
N ASN A 97 -13.49 22.23 -5.70
CA ASN A 97 -13.72 23.60 -6.14
C ASN A 97 -12.39 24.36 -6.34
N GLU A 98 -12.47 25.63 -6.73
CA GLU A 98 -11.30 26.48 -6.95
C GLU A 98 -10.42 26.69 -5.71
N ALA A 99 -11.00 26.56 -4.51
CA ALA A 99 -10.27 26.61 -3.23
C ALA A 99 -9.65 25.26 -2.84
N GLY A 100 -9.87 24.20 -3.63
CA GLY A 100 -9.37 22.86 -3.37
C GLY A 100 -10.14 22.10 -2.27
N LEU A 101 -11.38 22.52 -1.98
CA LEU A 101 -12.30 21.85 -1.08
C LEU A 101 -13.26 20.91 -1.83
#